data_AF-A0A7G2JZW1-F1
#
_entry.id   AF-A0A7G2JZW1-F1
#
_cell.length_a   1.000
_cell.length_b   1.000
_cell.length_c   1.000
_cell.angle_alpha   90.00
_cell.angle_beta   90.00
_cell.angle_gamma   90.00
#
_symmetry.space_group_name_H-M   'P 1'
#
loop_
_entity.id
_entity.type
_entity.pdbx_description
1 polymer ?
#
loop_
_entity_poly.entity_id
_entity_poly.type
_entity_poly.pdbx_seq_one_letter_code
_entity_poly.pdbx_strand_id
1 'polypeptide(L)'
;LNRPAMLLAPNKTLAAQLYAEMKAFFPENAVEYFVSYYDYYQPEAYVPSSDTFIEKDASINDQIEQMRLSATKSFLERRDTIVVASVSAIYGLGDPDSYLQMMLHLQQGAIIDQRQILAKLAELQYTRNDQAFQRGTFRVRG
;
A
#
# COMPACT_ATOMS: atom_id res chain seq x y z
N LEU A 1 -5.27 -22.88 12.66
CA LEU A 1 -5.08 -23.33 11.26
C LEU A 1 -5.97 -22.47 10.36
N ASN A 2 -5.48 -22.05 9.19
CA ASN A 2 -6.15 -21.14 8.23
C ASN A 2 -6.54 -19.77 8.80
N ARG A 3 -5.58 -19.07 9.40
CA ARG A 3 -5.72 -17.67 9.81
C ARG A 3 -4.65 -16.84 9.09
N PRO A 4 -4.91 -15.57 8.78
CA PRO A 4 -3.88 -14.66 8.33
C PRO A 4 -2.70 -14.65 9.30
N ALA A 5 -1.49 -14.60 8.77
CA ALA A 5 -0.26 -14.58 9.53
C ALA A 5 0.60 -13.37 9.15
N MET A 6 1.29 -12.80 10.13
CA MET A 6 2.27 -11.74 9.93
C MET A 6 3.65 -12.22 10.40
N LEU A 7 4.64 -12.12 9.53
CA LEU A 7 6.03 -12.46 9.82
C LEU A 7 6.83 -11.15 9.95
N LEU A 8 7.28 -10.84 11.16
CA LEU A 8 8.06 -9.64 11.44
C LEU A 8 9.55 -9.92 11.25
N ALA A 9 10.18 -9.16 10.37
CA ALA A 9 11.61 -9.20 10.11
C ALA A 9 12.29 -7.91 10.61
N PRO A 10 13.48 -8.00 11.23
CA PRO A 10 14.19 -6.86 11.79
C PRO A 10 14.78 -5.92 10.72
N ASN A 11 14.90 -6.36 9.47
CA ASN A 11 15.46 -5.56 8.38
C ASN A 11 14.84 -5.91 7.02
N LYS A 12 14.99 -5.00 6.04
CA LYS A 12 14.41 -5.15 4.69
C LYS A 12 15.02 -6.34 3.93
N THR A 13 16.29 -6.65 4.13
CA THR A 13 16.98 -7.74 3.41
C THR A 13 16.41 -9.10 3.78
N LEU A 14 16.28 -9.39 5.08
CA LEU A 14 15.69 -10.62 5.57
C LEU A 14 14.19 -10.68 5.25
N ALA A 15 13.48 -9.54 5.31
CA ALA A 15 12.08 -9.48 4.89
C ALA A 15 11.92 -9.90 3.41
N ALA A 16 12.79 -9.43 2.52
CA ALA A 16 12.75 -9.79 1.10
C ALA A 16 13.03 -11.28 0.86
N GLN A 17 13.99 -11.85 1.61
CA GLN A 17 14.30 -13.29 1.56
C GLN A 17 13.10 -14.13 1.99
N LEU A 18 12.53 -13.82 3.17
CA LEU A 18 11.35 -14.52 3.69
C LEU A 18 10.15 -14.37 2.75
N TYR A 19 9.95 -13.18 2.15
CA TYR A 19 8.88 -12.98 1.17
C TYR A 19 9.06 -13.89 -0.05
N ALA A 20 10.27 -13.99 -0.60
CA ALA A 20 10.55 -14.87 -1.74
C ALA A 20 10.32 -16.34 -1.38
N GLU A 21 10.79 -16.77 -0.21
CA GLU A 21 10.61 -18.14 0.29
C GLU A 21 9.13 -18.47 0.51
N MET A 22 8.38 -17.61 1.20
CA MET A 22 6.96 -17.81 1.45
C MET A 22 6.18 -17.86 0.14
N LYS A 23 6.54 -17.03 -0.84
CA LYS A 23 5.88 -17.04 -2.15
C LYS A 23 6.16 -18.32 -2.93
N ALA A 24 7.34 -18.91 -2.79
CA ALA A 24 7.67 -20.21 -3.36
C ALA A 24 6.94 -21.36 -2.66
N PHE A 25 6.80 -21.29 -1.33
CA PHE A 25 6.09 -22.31 -0.55
C PHE A 25 4.56 -22.26 -0.72
N PHE A 26 4.01 -21.06 -0.91
CA PHE A 26 2.57 -20.82 -0.94
C PHE A 26 2.14 -20.07 -2.22
N PRO A 27 2.33 -20.65 -3.42
CA PRO A 27 2.10 -19.97 -4.70
C PRO A 27 0.64 -19.58 -4.96
N GLU A 28 -0.32 -20.31 -4.36
CA GLU A 28 -1.76 -20.07 -4.52
C GLU A 28 -2.34 -19.12 -3.44
N ASN A 29 -1.56 -18.80 -2.41
CA ASN A 29 -2.00 -17.95 -1.30
C ASN A 29 -1.56 -16.49 -1.48
N ALA A 30 -2.19 -15.58 -0.75
CA ALA A 30 -1.80 -14.18 -0.74
C ALA A 30 -0.53 -13.98 0.11
N VAL A 31 0.63 -14.12 -0.52
CA VAL A 31 1.92 -13.75 0.10
C VAL A 31 2.24 -12.30 -0.26
N GLU A 32 2.32 -11.46 0.77
CA GLU A 32 2.36 -10.01 0.66
C GLU A 32 3.58 -9.42 1.39
N TYR A 33 3.96 -8.19 1.01
CA TYR A 33 5.16 -7.53 1.51
C TYR A 33 4.85 -6.14 2.08
N PHE A 34 5.24 -5.89 3.32
CA PHE A 34 4.92 -4.65 4.03
C PHE A 34 6.13 -4.06 4.76
N VAL A 35 6.90 -3.23 4.06
CA VAL A 35 8.06 -2.51 4.62
C VAL A 35 7.94 -1.01 4.37
N SER A 36 8.82 -0.21 4.97
CA SER A 36 8.88 1.23 4.66
C SER A 36 9.03 1.45 3.16
N TYR A 37 8.12 2.23 2.60
CA TYR A 37 8.11 2.65 1.21
C TYR A 37 9.07 3.82 0.93
N TYR A 38 9.79 4.30 1.94
CA TYR A 38 10.86 5.26 1.73
C TYR A 38 12.15 4.53 1.33
N ASP A 39 12.73 4.92 0.20
CA ASP A 39 14.08 4.55 -0.19
C ASP A 39 15.11 5.37 0.58
N TYR A 40 14.79 6.66 0.79
CA TYR A 40 15.52 7.57 1.65
C TYR A 40 14.55 8.33 2.55
N TYR A 41 14.90 8.53 3.83
CA TYR A 41 14.09 9.27 4.78
C TYR A 41 14.98 9.98 5.80
N GLN A 42 14.85 11.30 5.84
CA GLN A 42 15.39 12.19 6.87
C GLN A 42 14.21 12.79 7.65
N PRO A 43 14.10 12.52 8.96
CA PRO A 43 13.07 13.15 9.78
C PRO A 43 13.37 14.65 9.95
N GLU A 44 12.31 15.42 10.16
CA GLU A 44 12.44 16.78 10.67
C GLU A 44 13.00 16.74 12.10
N ALA A 45 14.02 17.56 12.37
CA ALA A 45 14.63 17.64 13.69
C ALA A 45 15.20 19.02 13.95
N TYR A 46 15.20 19.41 15.23
CA TYR A 46 15.95 20.58 15.69
C TYR A 46 17.08 20.09 16.58
N VAL A 47 18.30 20.57 16.31
CA VAL A 47 19.53 20.22 17.04
C VAL A 47 19.94 21.42 17.92
N PRO A 48 19.63 21.41 19.23
CA PRO A 48 19.82 22.57 20.09
C PRO A 48 21.28 22.99 20.25
N SER A 49 22.22 22.03 20.24
CA SER A 49 23.65 22.30 20.43
C SER A 49 24.27 23.14 19.31
N SER A 50 23.69 23.10 18.11
CA SER A 50 24.17 23.84 16.93
C SER A 50 23.14 24.83 16.40
N ASP A 51 22.03 25.03 17.13
CA ASP A 51 20.89 25.84 16.72
C ASP A 51 20.46 25.56 15.27
N THR A 52 20.43 24.28 14.89
CA THR A 52 20.21 23.86 13.51
C THR A 52 18.85 23.20 13.36
N PHE A 53 18.05 23.71 12.44
CA PHE A 53 16.85 23.04 11.98
C PHE A 53 17.17 22.18 10.76
N ILE A 54 16.79 20.90 10.83
CA ILE A 54 16.93 19.91 9.78
C ILE A 54 15.52 19.70 9.22
N GLU A 55 15.32 20.12 7.97
CA GLU A 55 14.07 19.89 7.26
C GLU A 55 13.86 18.41 6.94
N LYS A 56 12.59 18.02 6.87
CA LYS A 56 12.19 16.71 6.38
C LYS A 56 12.55 16.59 4.90
N ASP A 57 13.25 15.52 4.55
CA ASP A 57 13.51 15.13 3.16
C ASP A 57 13.29 13.63 3.00
N ALA A 58 12.67 13.21 1.90
CA ALA A 58 12.34 11.81 1.68
C ALA A 58 12.14 11.47 0.20
N SER A 59 12.49 10.24 -0.16
CA SER A 59 12.22 9.66 -1.47
C SER A 59 11.34 8.41 -1.32
N ILE A 60 10.27 8.35 -2.10
CA ILE A 60 9.25 7.30 -2.05
C ILE A 60 9.48 6.30 -3.19
N ASN A 61 9.39 5.02 -2.83
CA ASN A 61 9.35 3.90 -3.77
C ASN A 61 7.91 3.51 -4.08
N ASP A 62 7.48 3.84 -5.29
CA ASP A 62 6.14 3.58 -5.80
C ASP A 62 5.74 2.09 -5.77
N GLN A 63 6.69 1.20 -6.06
CA GLN A 63 6.44 -0.24 -6.08
C GLN A 63 6.19 -0.78 -4.68
N ILE A 64 6.99 -0.36 -3.69
CA ILE A 64 6.80 -0.77 -2.30
C ILE A 64 5.49 -0.22 -1.73
N GLU A 65 5.12 1.02 -2.07
CA GLU A 65 3.83 1.56 -1.69
C GLU A 65 2.68 0.71 -2.25
N GLN A 66 2.75 0.29 -3.52
CA GLN A 66 1.77 -0.60 -4.12
C GLN A 66 1.69 -1.95 -3.40
N MET A 67 2.84 -2.54 -3.05
CA MET A 67 2.88 -3.80 -2.29
C MET A 67 2.24 -3.66 -0.91
N ARG A 68 2.41 -2.50 -0.23
CA ARG A 68 1.74 -2.23 1.04
C ARG A 68 0.23 -2.16 0.90
N LEU A 69 -0.28 -1.50 -0.14
CA LEU A 69 -1.71 -1.43 -0.42
C LEU A 69 -2.30 -2.83 -0.68
N SER A 70 -1.57 -3.65 -1.44
CA SER A 70 -1.90 -5.07 -1.67
C SER A 70 -1.96 -5.84 -0.36
N ALA A 71 -0.95 -5.68 0.50
CA ALA A 71 -0.88 -6.34 1.81
C ALA A 71 -2.06 -5.97 2.72
N THR A 72 -2.37 -4.68 2.85
CA THR A 72 -3.52 -4.22 3.66
C THR A 72 -4.82 -4.81 3.15
N LYS A 73 -5.05 -4.76 1.83
CA LYS A 73 -6.24 -5.33 1.19
C LYS A 73 -6.35 -6.84 1.45
N SER A 74 -5.31 -7.60 1.12
CA SER A 74 -5.30 -9.06 1.29
C SER A 74 -5.47 -9.47 2.75
N PHE A 75 -4.95 -8.70 3.71
CA PHE A 75 -5.10 -9.01 5.13
C PHE A 75 -6.54 -8.79 5.64
N LEU A 76 -7.27 -7.82 5.07
CA LEU A 76 -8.66 -7.53 5.42
C LEU A 76 -9.66 -8.44 4.69
N GLU A 77 -9.41 -8.77 3.42
CA GLU A 77 -10.37 -9.47 2.57
C GLU A 77 -10.20 -10.99 2.54
N ARG A 78 -8.99 -11.52 2.82
CA ARG A 78 -8.66 -12.94 2.66
C ARG A 78 -8.23 -13.58 3.98
N ARG A 79 -8.57 -14.86 4.14
CA ARG A 79 -8.12 -15.67 5.29
C ARG A 79 -6.78 -16.37 5.07
N ASP A 80 -6.37 -16.48 3.82
CA ASP A 80 -5.19 -17.22 3.37
C ASP A 80 -4.03 -16.25 3.02
N THR A 81 -3.76 -15.33 3.95
CA THR A 81 -2.79 -14.25 3.76
C THR A 81 -1.58 -14.41 4.66
N ILE A 82 -0.38 -14.28 4.10
CA ILE A 82 0.89 -14.18 4.82
C ILE A 82 1.51 -12.83 4.47
N VAL A 83 1.65 -11.95 5.46
CA VAL A 83 2.31 -10.66 5.28
C VAL A 83 3.70 -10.73 5.88
N VAL A 84 4.74 -10.57 5.06
CA VAL A 84 6.11 -10.39 5.54
C VAL A 84 6.35 -8.89 5.73
N ALA A 85 6.59 -8.48 6.96
CA ALA A 85 6.65 -7.07 7.33
C ALA A 85 7.90 -6.69 8.12
N SER A 86 8.29 -5.42 8.04
CA SER A 86 9.27 -4.84 8.97
C SER A 86 8.56 -4.17 10.15
N VAL A 87 9.33 -3.50 11.01
CA VAL A 87 8.79 -2.59 12.05
C VAL A 87 7.83 -1.54 11.50
N SER A 88 7.77 -1.32 10.18
CA SER A 88 6.74 -0.45 9.61
C SER A 88 5.30 -0.88 9.94
N ALA A 89 5.05 -2.16 10.28
CA ALA A 89 3.73 -2.65 10.65
C ALA A 89 3.19 -2.08 11.97
N ILE A 90 4.05 -1.53 12.82
CA ILE A 90 3.65 -0.89 14.09
C ILE A 90 3.53 0.64 13.97
N TYR A 91 3.83 1.21 12.81
CA TYR A 91 3.63 2.63 12.55
C TYR A 91 2.18 2.87 12.11
N GLY A 92 1.66 4.05 12.44
CA GLY A 92 0.29 4.44 12.17
C GLY A 92 -0.09 4.24 10.70
N LEU A 93 -1.04 3.35 10.47
CA LEU A 93 -1.86 3.33 9.26
C LEU A 93 -3.10 4.20 9.55
N GLY A 94 -3.68 4.78 8.50
CA GLY A 94 -5.00 5.40 8.62
C GLY A 94 -6.04 4.42 9.15
N ASP A 95 -7.15 4.96 9.64
CA ASP A 95 -8.27 4.16 10.13
C ASP A 95 -8.71 3.12 9.08
N PRO A 96 -8.81 1.82 9.43
CA PRO A 96 -9.17 0.76 8.47
C PRO A 96 -10.53 0.99 7.81
N ASP A 97 -11.52 1.48 8.57
CA ASP A 97 -12.86 1.76 8.02
C ASP A 97 -12.80 2.90 7.00
N SER A 98 -12.02 3.93 7.28
CA SER A 98 -11.72 5.00 6.32
C SER A 98 -11.02 4.46 5.07
N TYR A 99 -10.07 3.53 5.20
CA TYR A 99 -9.43 2.87 4.04
C TYR A 99 -10.43 2.06 3.20
N LEU A 100 -11.32 1.31 3.84
CA LEU A 100 -12.37 0.54 3.15
C LEU A 100 -13.34 1.48 2.40
N GLN A 101 -13.70 2.62 2.98
CA GLN A 101 -14.53 3.65 2.32
C GLN A 101 -13.82 4.32 1.13
N MET A 102 -12.49 4.26 1.11
CA MET A 102 -11.64 4.74 0.02
C MET A 102 -11.44 3.71 -1.11
N MET A 103 -12.17 2.59 -1.12
CA MET A 103 -12.14 1.62 -2.20
C MET A 103 -13.37 1.74 -3.12
N LEU A 104 -13.13 1.66 -4.43
CA LEU A 104 -14.17 1.47 -5.43
C LEU A 104 -14.29 -0.03 -5.74
N HIS A 105 -15.37 -0.66 -5.28
CA HIS A 105 -15.67 -2.05 -5.59
C HIS A 105 -16.42 -2.17 -6.92
N LEU A 106 -15.87 -2.91 -7.87
CA LEU A 106 -16.51 -3.22 -9.15
C LEU A 106 -16.60 -4.74 -9.31
N GLN A 107 -17.79 -5.23 -9.61
CA GLN A 107 -18.05 -6.64 -9.87
C GLN A 107 -18.83 -6.79 -11.19
N GLN A 108 -18.53 -7.83 -11.97
CA GLN A 108 -19.29 -8.13 -13.17
C GLN A 108 -20.77 -8.36 -12.83
N GLY A 109 -21.66 -7.70 -13.56
CA GLY A 109 -23.12 -7.76 -13.31
C GLY A 109 -23.63 -6.74 -12.28
N ALA A 110 -22.75 -5.96 -11.65
CA ALA A 110 -23.18 -4.86 -10.79
C ALA A 110 -23.91 -3.77 -11.61
N ILE A 111 -25.02 -3.27 -11.09
CA ILE A 111 -25.75 -2.14 -11.67
C ILE A 111 -25.19 -0.87 -11.05
N ILE A 112 -24.27 -0.21 -11.77
CA ILE A 112 -23.66 1.06 -11.37
C ILE A 112 -23.56 1.98 -12.59
N ASP A 113 -23.86 3.26 -12.40
CA ASP A 113 -23.77 4.25 -13.47
C ASP A 113 -22.31 4.66 -13.73
N GLN A 114 -21.94 4.81 -15.00
CA GLN A 114 -20.58 5.20 -15.38
C GLN A 114 -20.15 6.52 -14.70
N ARG A 115 -21.05 7.51 -14.57
CA ARG A 115 -20.74 8.79 -13.94
C ARG A 115 -20.51 8.65 -12.43
N GLN A 116 -21.19 7.70 -11.78
CA GLN A 116 -20.94 7.39 -10.37
C GLN A 116 -19.53 6.82 -10.17
N ILE A 117 -19.06 5.96 -11.08
CA ILE A 117 -17.68 5.46 -11.06
C ILE A 117 -16.69 6.61 -11.17
N LEU A 118 -16.89 7.53 -12.14
CA LEU A 118 -15.99 8.66 -12.36
C LEU A 118 -15.97 9.63 -11.18
N ALA A 119 -17.14 9.91 -10.59
CA ALA A 119 -17.25 10.74 -9.40
C ALA A 119 -16.50 10.12 -8.22
N LYS A 120 -16.67 8.80 -8.00
CA LYS A 120 -15.96 8.09 -6.94
C LYS A 120 -14.45 8.11 -7.17
N LEU A 121 -13.96 7.88 -8.38
CA LEU A 121 -12.53 7.99 -8.69
C LEU A 121 -11.97 9.37 -8.39
N ALA A 122 -12.73 10.44 -8.66
CA ALA A 122 -12.33 11.80 -8.31
C ALA A 122 -12.30 12.05 -6.79
N GLU A 123 -13.27 11.53 -6.03
CA GLU A 123 -13.24 11.56 -4.55
C GLU A 123 -11.98 10.87 -4.01
N LEU A 124 -11.58 9.75 -4.62
CA LEU A 124 -10.39 8.98 -4.31
C LEU A 124 -9.07 9.61 -4.81
N GLN A 125 -9.10 10.87 -5.23
CA GLN A 125 -7.93 11.64 -5.70
C GLN A 125 -7.29 11.11 -7.00
N TYR A 126 -8.02 10.33 -7.82
CA TYR A 126 -7.56 10.03 -9.16
C TYR A 126 -7.83 11.22 -10.09
N THR A 127 -6.86 11.52 -10.96
CA THR A 127 -6.97 12.62 -11.93
C THR A 127 -7.42 12.11 -13.29
N ARG A 128 -8.40 12.75 -13.92
CA ARG A 128 -8.75 12.42 -15.31
C ARG A 128 -7.63 12.86 -16.26
N ASN A 129 -7.09 11.93 -17.05
CA ASN A 129 -6.10 12.23 -18.08
C ASN A 129 -6.36 11.39 -19.34
N ASP A 130 -7.00 12.01 -20.34
CA ASP A 130 -7.36 11.33 -21.59
C ASP A 130 -6.16 11.16 -22.55
N GLN A 131 -5.07 11.91 -22.32
CA GLN A 131 -3.87 11.91 -23.17
C GLN A 131 -2.81 10.91 -22.68
N ALA A 132 -2.41 11.01 -21.41
CA ALA A 132 -1.39 10.17 -20.80
C ALA A 132 -1.99 9.28 -19.70
N PHE A 133 -2.07 7.98 -19.96
CA PHE A 133 -2.57 7.01 -18.99
C PHE A 133 -1.44 6.52 -18.10
N GLN A 134 -1.37 7.09 -16.89
CA GLN A 134 -0.34 6.82 -15.89
C GLN A 134 -0.97 6.51 -14.53
N ARG A 135 -0.16 6.07 -13.55
CA ARG A 135 -0.63 5.79 -12.19
C ARG A 135 -1.37 6.99 -11.60
N GLY A 136 -2.46 6.74 -10.88
CA GLY A 136 -3.29 7.79 -10.28
C GLY A 136 -4.16 8.53 -11.30
N THR A 137 -4.27 8.05 -12.54
CA THR A 137 -5.15 8.65 -13.54
C THR A 137 -6.21 7.69 -14.08
N PHE A 138 -7.32 8.24 -14.59
CA PHE A 138 -8.34 7.50 -15.33
C PHE A 138 -8.70 8.22 -16.63
N ARG A 139 -9.26 7.47 -17.59
CA ARG A 139 -9.77 7.99 -18.87
C ARG A 139 -11.03 7.23 -19.28
N VAL A 140 -11.85 7.84 -20.13
CA VAL A 140 -13.10 7.23 -20.64
C VAL A 140 -13.01 7.09 -22.15
N ARG A 141 -13.38 5.92 -22.67
CA ARG A 141 -13.45 5.64 -24.10
C ARG A 141 -14.68 4.78 -24.38
N GLY A 142 -15.78 5.42 -24.82
CA GLY A 142 -17.09 4.78 -24.91
C GLY A 142 -17.81 4.86 -23.57
#